data_AF-A0A6G9GS21-F1
#
_entry.id   AF-A0A6G9GS21-F1
#
_cell.length_a   1.000
_cell.length_b   1.000
_cell.length_c   1.000
_cell.angle_alpha   90.00
_cell.angle_beta   90.00
_cell.angle_gamma   90.00
#
_symmetry.space_group_name_H-M   'P 1'
#
loop_
_entity.id
_entity.type
_entity.pdbx_description
1 polymer ?
#
loop_
_entity_poly.entity_id
_entity_poly.type
_entity_poly.pdbx_seq_one_letter_code
_entity_poly.pdbx_strand_id
1 'polypeptide(L)'
;MRTLRRTWQLRSARLALAVLAVVALLAVAGGAVAPHDPLAQSPADMLHGPSAGHLLGTDYLGRDVLSRLLAGTGRSVVGALEAVGAAMLLGIVPGIASVWLGRTVEWTAQRAADTLMIMPFTVFAIAVVGALGNGMHQAMLALGVLFAPLYFRVTRAAALGLKQAQYVEAAELMGASRWWILRVHVWGKILPTVAVTTAQAVGQALLVVASLTFLGLGVQPPAPTWGGMLASDLAYLSQQPWAPLIPGAAIMLTVGALNILADAVRDSGGTAADRPRRTPLLRARRGQRVAPAAAPTGPGAAAGTSPQAPAPDSARSPGPRGREDQGGSVVPEGARVAESGSLPSGGEASVSVGDGDGGGVRERGGVSYDEAGAVPVGGEQRAEVERHVSTG
;
A
#
# COMPACT_ATOMS: atom_id res chain seq x y z
N MET A 1 -24.58 12.56 1.30
CA MET A 1 -24.52 13.77 0.43
C MET A 1 -23.91 15.01 1.10
N ARG A 2 -24.09 15.27 2.41
CA ARG A 2 -23.43 16.42 3.10
C ARG A 2 -21.91 16.28 3.27
N THR A 3 -21.39 15.06 3.32
CA THR A 3 -19.95 14.75 3.41
C THR A 3 -19.19 15.12 2.12
N LEU A 4 -19.70 14.72 0.95
CA LEU A 4 -19.13 15.05 -0.35
C LEU A 4 -18.95 16.57 -0.57
N ARG A 5 -19.96 17.38 -0.18
CA ARG A 5 -19.89 18.84 -0.31
C ARG A 5 -18.81 19.49 0.57
N ARG A 6 -18.43 18.88 1.69
CA ARG A 6 -17.37 19.39 2.56
C ARG A 6 -15.98 18.98 2.08
N THR A 7 -15.83 17.78 1.53
CA THR A 7 -14.58 17.36 0.87
C THR A 7 -14.18 18.36 -0.22
N TRP A 8 -15.15 18.89 -0.97
CA TRP A 8 -14.94 19.92 -2.00
C TRP A 8 -14.51 21.31 -1.48
N GLN A 9 -14.64 21.58 -0.17
CA GLN A 9 -14.25 22.87 0.40
C GLN A 9 -12.74 22.96 0.69
N LEU A 10 -12.06 21.82 0.80
CA LEU A 10 -10.61 21.78 1.02
C LEU A 10 -9.87 22.08 -0.28
N ARG A 11 -8.89 23.01 -0.22
CA ARG A 11 -8.05 23.35 -1.37
C ARG A 11 -7.22 22.15 -1.83
N SER A 12 -6.69 21.37 -0.88
CA SER A 12 -5.93 20.14 -1.13
C SER A 12 -6.74 19.08 -1.87
N ALA A 13 -7.99 18.85 -1.45
CA ALA A 13 -8.89 17.89 -2.10
C ALA A 13 -9.21 18.27 -3.55
N ARG A 14 -9.41 19.57 -3.82
CA ARG A 14 -9.64 20.06 -5.20
C ARG A 14 -8.42 19.88 -6.08
N LEU A 15 -7.22 20.16 -5.56
CA LEU A 15 -5.98 19.93 -6.30
C LEU A 15 -5.78 18.44 -6.60
N ALA A 16 -5.97 17.57 -5.61
CA ALA A 16 -5.89 16.13 -5.78
C ALA A 16 -6.88 15.63 -6.84
N LEU A 17 -8.14 16.07 -6.76
CA LEU A 17 -9.17 15.73 -7.75
C LEU A 17 -8.81 16.23 -9.15
N ALA A 18 -8.23 17.43 -9.28
CA ALA A 18 -7.81 17.96 -10.58
C ALA A 18 -6.69 17.10 -11.19
N VAL A 19 -5.67 16.74 -10.39
CA VAL A 19 -4.59 15.84 -10.85
C VAL A 19 -5.15 14.48 -11.27
N LEU A 20 -6.01 13.87 -10.44
CA LEU A 20 -6.61 12.57 -10.76
C LEU A 20 -7.56 12.63 -11.95
N ALA A 21 -8.26 13.75 -12.17
CA ALA A 21 -9.09 13.96 -13.35
C ALA A 21 -8.24 14.02 -14.62
N VAL A 22 -7.09 14.71 -14.57
CA VAL A 22 -6.13 14.72 -15.69
C VAL A 22 -5.59 13.32 -15.94
N VAL A 23 -5.16 12.61 -14.89
CA VAL A 23 -4.66 11.22 -15.02
C VAL A 23 -5.74 10.29 -15.58
N ALA A 24 -6.99 10.41 -15.14
CA ALA A 24 -8.10 9.62 -15.65
C ALA A 24 -8.40 9.93 -17.13
N LEU A 25 -8.35 11.21 -17.52
CA LEU A 25 -8.48 11.62 -18.92
C LEU A 25 -7.36 11.03 -19.78
N LEU A 26 -6.11 11.13 -19.32
CA LEU A 26 -4.95 10.55 -19.99
C LEU A 26 -4.98 9.02 -20.00
N ALA A 27 -5.57 8.38 -19.00
CA ALA A 27 -5.71 6.92 -18.97
C ALA A 27 -6.61 6.42 -20.12
N VAL A 28 -7.64 7.19 -20.48
CA VAL A 28 -8.58 6.85 -21.55
C VAL A 28 -8.10 7.37 -22.91
N ALA A 29 -7.66 8.63 -22.98
CA ALA A 29 -7.36 9.32 -24.22
C ALA A 29 -5.85 9.47 -24.51
N GLY A 30 -4.96 9.08 -23.60
CA GLY A 30 -3.52 9.38 -23.70
C GLY A 30 -2.86 8.81 -24.94
N GLY A 31 -3.26 7.62 -25.39
CA GLY A 31 -2.79 7.07 -26.66
C GLY A 31 -3.26 7.85 -27.89
N ALA A 32 -4.43 8.48 -27.84
CA ALA A 32 -4.99 9.28 -28.93
C ALA A 32 -4.46 10.73 -28.96
N VAL A 33 -4.05 11.25 -27.80
CA VAL A 33 -3.46 12.60 -27.65
C VAL A 33 -1.93 12.57 -27.83
N ALA A 34 -1.33 11.38 -27.95
CA ALA A 34 0.09 11.21 -28.18
C ALA A 34 0.54 11.94 -29.48
N PRO A 35 1.56 12.81 -29.43
CA PRO A 35 2.04 13.52 -30.62
C PRO A 35 2.61 12.60 -31.71
N HIS A 36 3.20 11.47 -31.31
CA HIS A 36 3.82 10.48 -32.17
C HIS A 36 3.31 9.07 -31.82
N ASP A 37 3.56 8.10 -32.70
CA ASP A 37 3.32 6.70 -32.37
C ASP A 37 4.26 6.27 -31.21
N PRO A 38 3.74 5.85 -30.05
CA PRO A 38 4.54 5.45 -28.89
C PRO A 38 5.41 4.20 -29.14
N LEU A 39 5.17 3.46 -30.22
CA LEU A 39 5.90 2.26 -30.59
C LEU A 39 6.88 2.47 -31.75
N ALA A 40 6.75 3.56 -32.51
CA ALA A 40 7.61 3.85 -33.66
C ALA A 40 9.04 4.13 -33.21
N GLN A 41 9.98 3.36 -33.76
CA GLN A 41 11.41 3.45 -33.44
C GLN A 41 12.15 4.23 -34.53
N SER A 42 13.12 5.05 -34.11
CA SER A 42 14.00 5.80 -35.01
C SER A 42 15.44 5.66 -34.53
N PRO A 43 16.28 4.80 -35.15
CA PRO A 43 17.68 4.66 -34.77
C PRO A 43 18.48 5.96 -34.88
N ALA A 44 18.07 6.88 -35.77
CA ALA A 44 18.70 8.17 -35.95
C ALA A 44 18.47 9.13 -34.77
N ASP A 45 17.36 8.95 -34.05
CA ASP A 45 16.96 9.80 -32.94
C ASP A 45 17.17 9.11 -31.58
N MET A 46 18.06 8.12 -31.47
CA MET A 46 18.29 7.43 -30.18
C MET A 46 18.84 8.37 -29.12
N LEU A 47 18.23 8.36 -27.93
CA LEU A 47 18.69 9.12 -26.75
C LEU A 47 18.84 10.63 -27.00
N HIS A 48 18.04 11.19 -27.91
CA HIS A 48 17.98 12.63 -28.15
C HIS A 48 17.30 13.35 -26.98
N GLY A 49 17.85 14.51 -26.62
CA GLY A 49 17.26 15.37 -25.59
C GLY A 49 15.96 16.05 -26.05
N PRO A 50 15.31 16.80 -25.14
CA PRO A 50 14.12 17.58 -25.45
C PRO A 50 14.33 18.50 -26.66
N SER A 51 13.44 18.42 -27.63
CA SER A 51 13.46 19.23 -28.86
C SER A 51 12.04 19.58 -29.31
N ALA A 52 11.91 20.44 -30.33
CA ALA A 52 10.61 20.78 -30.90
C ALA A 52 9.90 19.57 -31.55
N GLY A 53 10.67 18.59 -32.06
CA GLY A 53 10.13 17.34 -32.56
C GLY A 53 9.77 16.36 -31.44
N HIS A 54 10.60 16.27 -30.41
CA HIS A 54 10.37 15.38 -29.27
C HIS A 54 10.40 16.18 -27.96
N LEU A 55 9.22 16.60 -27.48
CA LEU A 55 9.10 17.55 -26.35
C LEU A 55 9.79 17.08 -25.07
N LEU A 56 9.82 15.77 -24.82
CA LEU A 56 10.52 15.15 -23.68
C LEU A 56 11.76 14.36 -24.10
N GLY A 57 12.17 14.48 -25.37
CA GLY A 57 13.21 13.68 -25.98
C GLY A 57 12.74 12.28 -26.37
N THR A 58 13.71 11.44 -26.70
CA THR A 58 13.50 10.07 -27.16
C THR A 58 14.24 9.08 -26.28
N ASP A 59 13.74 7.84 -26.24
CA ASP A 59 14.35 6.76 -25.48
C ASP A 59 15.50 6.06 -26.24
N TYR A 60 16.01 4.97 -25.66
CA TYR A 60 17.09 4.16 -26.21
C TYR A 60 16.78 3.46 -27.55
N LEU A 61 15.51 3.44 -27.99
CA LEU A 61 15.11 2.96 -29.32
C LEU A 61 14.68 4.13 -30.24
N GLY A 62 14.91 5.37 -29.81
CA GLY A 62 14.48 6.57 -30.53
C GLY A 62 12.98 6.79 -30.54
N ARG A 63 12.25 6.21 -29.58
CA ARG A 63 10.80 6.41 -29.46
C ARG A 63 10.50 7.65 -28.64
N ASP A 64 9.46 8.39 -28.99
CA ASP A 64 9.07 9.63 -28.30
C ASP A 64 8.62 9.37 -26.84
N VAL A 65 9.34 9.96 -25.87
CA VAL A 65 9.11 9.73 -24.43
C VAL A 65 7.75 10.24 -23.99
N LEU A 66 7.30 11.39 -24.51
CA LEU A 66 6.00 11.97 -24.16
C LEU A 66 4.84 11.07 -24.63
N SER A 67 4.88 10.63 -25.88
CA SER A 67 3.88 9.73 -26.46
C SER A 67 3.81 8.42 -25.68
N ARG A 68 4.97 7.87 -25.29
CA ARG A 68 5.05 6.68 -24.43
C ARG A 68 4.46 6.92 -23.04
N LEU A 69 4.72 8.07 -22.43
CA LEU A 69 4.18 8.43 -21.11
C LEU A 69 2.65 8.52 -21.14
N LEU A 70 2.10 9.18 -22.15
CA LEU A 70 0.65 9.35 -22.34
C LEU A 70 -0.02 8.00 -22.63
N ALA A 71 0.51 7.22 -23.59
CA ALA A 71 -0.01 5.90 -23.94
C ALA A 71 0.15 4.87 -22.81
N GLY A 72 1.17 5.02 -21.95
CA GLY A 72 1.42 4.16 -20.80
C GLY A 72 0.52 4.44 -19.61
N THR A 73 -0.10 5.62 -19.54
CA THR A 73 -0.97 6.03 -18.42
C THR A 73 -2.12 5.05 -18.21
N GLY A 74 -2.81 4.67 -19.29
CA GLY A 74 -3.94 3.74 -19.23
C GLY A 74 -3.56 2.39 -18.63
N ARG A 75 -2.45 1.79 -19.10
CA ARG A 75 -1.99 0.49 -18.61
C ARG A 75 -1.55 0.54 -17.14
N SER A 76 -0.83 1.58 -16.75
CA SER A 76 -0.39 1.75 -15.36
C SER A 76 -1.57 1.92 -14.40
N VAL A 77 -2.57 2.73 -14.76
CA VAL A 77 -3.74 2.99 -13.91
C VAL A 77 -4.70 1.80 -13.90
N VAL A 78 -5.00 1.20 -15.05
CA VAL A 78 -5.90 0.05 -15.14
C VAL A 78 -5.37 -1.14 -14.36
N GLY A 79 -4.05 -1.39 -14.39
CA GLY A 79 -3.46 -2.47 -13.60
C GLY A 79 -3.68 -2.27 -12.09
N ALA A 80 -3.42 -1.06 -11.60
CA ALA A 80 -3.66 -0.73 -10.20
C ALA A 80 -5.15 -0.88 -9.81
N LEU A 81 -6.06 -0.45 -10.67
CA LEU A 81 -7.51 -0.58 -10.45
C LEU A 81 -7.99 -2.04 -10.49
N GLU A 82 -7.46 -2.85 -11.40
CA GLU A 82 -7.78 -4.28 -11.51
C GLU A 82 -7.39 -5.03 -10.23
N ALA A 83 -6.17 -4.81 -9.76
CA ALA A 83 -5.69 -5.42 -8.53
C ALA A 83 -6.53 -5.01 -7.32
N VAL A 84 -6.85 -3.72 -7.21
CA VAL A 84 -7.71 -3.22 -6.14
C VAL A 84 -9.13 -3.78 -6.24
N GLY A 85 -9.69 -3.88 -7.44
CA GLY A 85 -11.01 -4.48 -7.66
C GLY A 85 -11.06 -5.93 -7.19
N ALA A 86 -10.06 -6.73 -7.53
CA ALA A 86 -9.92 -8.10 -7.04
C ALA A 86 -9.80 -8.14 -5.50
N ALA A 87 -8.97 -7.27 -4.91
CA ALA A 87 -8.82 -7.17 -3.46
C ALA A 87 -10.11 -6.79 -2.73
N MET A 88 -10.91 -5.88 -3.31
CA MET A 88 -12.21 -5.49 -2.77
C MET A 88 -13.17 -6.67 -2.73
N LEU A 89 -13.30 -7.41 -3.84
CA LEU A 89 -14.17 -8.58 -3.91
C LEU A 89 -13.75 -9.65 -2.89
N LEU A 90 -12.46 -9.97 -2.86
CA LEU A 90 -11.90 -11.00 -2.00
C LEU A 90 -11.79 -10.59 -0.52
N GLY A 91 -11.86 -9.29 -0.19
CA GLY A 91 -11.74 -8.81 1.18
C GLY A 91 -13.07 -8.37 1.80
N ILE A 92 -13.86 -7.57 1.08
CA ILE A 92 -15.12 -7.00 1.60
C ILE A 92 -16.15 -8.09 1.90
N VAL A 93 -16.33 -9.02 0.96
CA VAL A 93 -17.33 -10.10 1.09
C VAL A 93 -17.04 -10.96 2.32
N PRO A 94 -15.84 -11.57 2.49
CA PRO A 94 -15.54 -12.35 3.69
C PRO A 94 -15.43 -11.49 4.95
N GLY A 95 -15.01 -10.22 4.86
CA GLY A 95 -14.93 -9.33 6.01
C GLY A 95 -16.29 -9.09 6.65
N ILE A 96 -17.29 -8.79 5.83
CA ILE A 96 -18.68 -8.70 6.26
C ILE A 96 -19.19 -10.07 6.69
N ALA A 97 -19.01 -11.12 5.88
CA ALA A 97 -19.55 -12.45 6.16
C ALA A 97 -19.05 -13.03 7.50
N SER A 98 -17.79 -12.77 7.87
CA SER A 98 -17.20 -13.21 9.15
C SER A 98 -18.00 -12.77 10.39
N VAL A 99 -18.73 -11.65 10.29
CA VAL A 99 -19.49 -11.08 11.41
C VAL A 99 -20.86 -11.72 11.60
N TRP A 100 -21.50 -12.22 10.53
CA TRP A 100 -22.86 -12.79 10.57
C TRP A 100 -22.96 -14.31 10.32
N LEU A 101 -21.94 -14.95 9.74
CA LEU A 101 -21.99 -16.38 9.38
C LEU A 101 -21.42 -17.32 10.46
N GLY A 102 -20.89 -16.79 11.57
CA GLY A 102 -20.48 -17.56 12.74
C GLY A 102 -18.98 -17.89 12.82
N ARG A 103 -18.60 -18.65 13.85
CA ARG A 103 -17.20 -18.79 14.31
C ARG A 103 -16.28 -19.48 13.29
N THR A 104 -16.78 -20.42 12.49
CA THR A 104 -15.96 -21.14 11.51
C THR A 104 -15.56 -20.24 10.34
N VAL A 105 -16.50 -19.48 9.78
CA VAL A 105 -16.22 -18.52 8.70
C VAL A 105 -15.29 -17.42 9.20
N GLU A 106 -15.52 -16.94 10.42
CA GLU A 106 -14.64 -15.98 11.07
C GLU A 106 -13.21 -16.52 11.22
N TRP A 107 -13.05 -17.70 11.81
CA TRP A 107 -11.73 -18.28 12.04
C TRP A 107 -10.99 -18.56 10.73
N THR A 108 -11.64 -19.16 9.74
CA THR A 108 -11.03 -19.47 8.44
C THR A 108 -10.63 -18.22 7.66
N ALA A 109 -11.51 -17.21 7.58
CA ALA A 109 -11.20 -15.97 6.88
C ALA A 109 -10.06 -15.20 7.57
N GLN A 110 -10.05 -15.16 8.90
CA GLN A 110 -8.98 -14.53 9.66
C GLN A 110 -7.64 -15.25 9.45
N ARG A 111 -7.64 -16.59 9.43
CA ARG A 111 -6.43 -17.38 9.14
C ARG A 111 -5.90 -17.16 7.73
N ALA A 112 -6.77 -17.19 6.72
CA ALA A 112 -6.37 -16.90 5.35
C ALA A 112 -5.75 -15.49 5.22
N ALA A 113 -6.36 -14.48 5.85
CA ALA A 113 -5.83 -13.13 5.86
C ALA A 113 -4.47 -13.03 6.57
N ASP A 114 -4.31 -13.69 7.72
CA ASP A 114 -3.05 -13.68 8.47
C ASP A 114 -1.93 -14.41 7.69
N THR A 115 -2.22 -15.53 7.03
CA THR A 115 -1.26 -16.26 6.18
C THR A 115 -0.77 -15.40 5.02
N LEU A 116 -1.67 -14.69 4.33
CA LEU A 116 -1.31 -13.81 3.22
C LEU A 116 -0.40 -12.65 3.66
N MET A 117 -0.64 -12.08 4.84
CA MET A 117 0.17 -10.95 5.33
C MET A 117 1.57 -11.33 5.79
N ILE A 118 1.83 -12.61 6.08
CA ILE A 118 3.17 -13.10 6.44
C ILE A 118 4.04 -13.26 5.18
N MET A 119 3.44 -13.43 4.01
CA MET A 119 4.19 -13.62 2.76
C MET A 119 4.86 -12.30 2.32
N PRO A 120 6.19 -12.32 2.07
CA PRO A 120 6.85 -11.18 1.47
C PRO A 120 6.24 -10.85 0.11
N PHE A 121 5.83 -9.59 -0.05
CA PHE A 121 5.04 -9.16 -1.20
C PHE A 121 5.66 -9.55 -2.55
N THR A 122 6.91 -9.16 -2.75
CA THR A 122 7.62 -9.34 -4.03
C THR A 122 7.83 -10.81 -4.35
N VAL A 123 8.13 -11.62 -3.33
CA VAL A 123 8.38 -13.06 -3.50
C VAL A 123 7.10 -13.77 -3.95
N PHE A 124 5.96 -13.45 -3.31
CA PHE A 124 4.66 -13.99 -3.71
C PHE A 124 4.30 -13.58 -5.14
N ALA A 125 4.48 -12.30 -5.49
CA ALA A 125 4.18 -11.81 -6.83
C ALA A 125 5.03 -12.50 -7.92
N ILE A 126 6.34 -12.65 -7.70
CA ILE A 126 7.24 -13.37 -8.62
C ILE A 126 6.80 -14.83 -8.78
N ALA A 127 6.51 -15.51 -7.66
CA ALA A 127 6.12 -16.92 -7.68
C ALA A 127 4.81 -17.15 -8.45
N VAL A 128 3.80 -16.32 -8.21
CA VAL A 128 2.50 -16.46 -8.88
C VAL A 128 2.60 -16.12 -10.37
N VAL A 129 3.32 -15.05 -10.74
CA VAL A 129 3.54 -14.72 -12.17
C VAL A 129 4.35 -15.81 -12.86
N GLY A 130 5.35 -16.40 -12.19
CA GLY A 130 6.10 -17.53 -12.71
C GLY A 130 5.25 -18.78 -12.91
N ALA A 131 4.30 -19.05 -12.01
CA ALA A 131 3.45 -20.24 -12.06
C ALA A 131 2.24 -20.12 -13.02
N LEU A 132 1.56 -18.99 -13.03
CA LEU A 132 0.34 -18.76 -13.84
C LEU A 132 0.66 -18.27 -15.26
N GLY A 133 1.94 -18.03 -15.55
CA GLY A 133 2.39 -17.44 -16.80
C GLY A 133 2.47 -15.91 -16.71
N ASN A 134 3.35 -15.37 -17.54
CA ASN A 134 3.60 -13.94 -17.58
C ASN A 134 2.42 -13.20 -18.22
N GLY A 135 1.94 -12.15 -17.56
CA GLY A 135 0.88 -11.30 -18.08
C GLY A 135 0.36 -10.31 -17.05
N MET A 136 -0.20 -9.22 -17.55
CA MET A 136 -0.72 -8.13 -16.71
C MET A 136 -1.83 -8.62 -15.79
N HIS A 137 -2.84 -9.30 -16.34
CA HIS A 137 -4.00 -9.78 -15.58
C HIS A 137 -3.61 -10.78 -14.49
N GLN A 138 -2.74 -11.75 -14.79
CA GLN A 138 -2.24 -12.72 -13.82
C GLN A 138 -1.52 -12.02 -12.66
N ALA A 139 -0.65 -11.06 -12.97
CA ALA A 139 0.06 -10.27 -11.96
C ALA A 139 -0.89 -9.41 -11.11
N MET A 140 -1.91 -8.79 -11.72
CA MET A 140 -2.87 -7.94 -11.01
C MET A 140 -3.81 -8.76 -10.11
N LEU A 141 -4.24 -9.95 -10.56
CA LEU A 141 -5.04 -10.86 -9.73
C LEU A 141 -4.24 -11.36 -8.52
N ALA A 142 -2.97 -11.73 -8.72
CA ALA A 142 -2.06 -12.10 -7.64
C ALA A 142 -1.91 -10.95 -6.62
N LEU A 143 -1.70 -9.74 -7.12
CA LEU A 143 -1.64 -8.53 -6.30
C LEU A 143 -2.95 -8.30 -5.54
N GLY A 144 -4.09 -8.51 -6.19
CA GLY A 144 -5.41 -8.37 -5.58
C GLY A 144 -5.65 -9.33 -4.43
N VAL A 145 -5.27 -10.60 -4.58
CA VAL A 145 -5.30 -11.59 -3.48
C VAL A 145 -4.50 -11.08 -2.29
N LEU A 146 -3.32 -10.53 -2.55
CA LEU A 146 -2.41 -10.07 -1.50
C LEU A 146 -2.89 -8.79 -0.80
N PHE A 147 -3.68 -7.96 -1.49
CA PHE A 147 -4.33 -6.78 -0.91
C PHE A 147 -5.68 -7.08 -0.25
N ALA A 148 -6.28 -8.25 -0.48
CA ALA A 148 -7.55 -8.64 0.12
C ALA A 148 -7.59 -8.56 1.66
N PRO A 149 -6.52 -8.93 2.43
CA PRO A 149 -6.51 -8.82 3.89
C PRO A 149 -6.76 -7.40 4.41
N LEU A 150 -6.32 -6.38 3.66
CA LEU A 150 -6.51 -4.98 4.01
C LEU A 150 -8.00 -4.60 3.99
N TYR A 151 -8.72 -5.01 2.95
CA TYR A 151 -10.18 -4.81 2.87
C TYR A 151 -10.95 -5.68 3.85
N PHE A 152 -10.51 -6.93 4.06
CA PHE A 152 -11.10 -7.83 5.06
C PHE A 152 -11.07 -7.20 6.45
N ARG A 153 -9.91 -6.72 6.90
CA ARG A 153 -9.74 -6.13 8.24
C ARG A 153 -10.61 -4.89 8.43
N VAL A 154 -10.61 -3.97 7.47
CA VAL A 154 -11.33 -2.71 7.62
C VAL A 154 -12.85 -2.90 7.60
N THR A 155 -13.34 -3.79 6.73
CA THR A 155 -14.78 -4.07 6.64
C THR A 155 -15.28 -4.90 7.81
N ARG A 156 -14.50 -5.87 8.29
CA ARG A 156 -14.81 -6.60 9.53
C ARG A 156 -14.89 -5.68 10.73
N ALA A 157 -13.91 -4.77 10.90
CA ALA A 157 -13.92 -3.80 12.00
C ALA A 157 -15.17 -2.91 11.97
N ALA A 158 -15.53 -2.38 10.80
CA ALA A 158 -16.74 -1.57 10.63
C ALA A 158 -18.02 -2.40 10.87
N ALA A 159 -18.08 -3.61 10.32
CA ALA A 159 -19.21 -4.52 10.47
C ALA A 159 -19.44 -4.93 11.94
N LEU A 160 -18.38 -5.21 12.69
CA LEU A 160 -18.48 -5.58 14.11
C LEU A 160 -19.09 -4.44 14.95
N GLY A 161 -18.65 -3.20 14.72
CA GLY A 161 -19.22 -2.03 15.39
C GLY A 161 -20.69 -1.81 15.05
N LEU A 162 -21.11 -2.14 13.82
CA LEU A 162 -22.51 -2.06 13.40
C LEU A 162 -23.38 -3.17 13.99
N LYS A 163 -22.85 -4.39 14.08
CA LYS A 163 -23.54 -5.53 14.70
C LYS A 163 -23.86 -5.27 16.18
N GLN A 164 -23.00 -4.54 16.88
CA GLN A 164 -23.20 -4.16 18.29
C GLN A 164 -24.12 -2.93 18.47
N ALA A 165 -24.67 -2.36 17.39
CA ALA A 165 -25.49 -1.16 17.49
C ALA A 165 -26.96 -1.48 17.84
N GLN A 166 -27.54 -0.72 18.77
CA GLN A 166 -28.90 -0.95 19.29
C GLN A 166 -29.99 -1.02 18.19
N TYR A 167 -29.86 -0.24 17.11
CA TYR A 167 -30.83 -0.27 16.01
C TYR A 167 -30.71 -1.54 15.14
N VAL A 168 -29.53 -2.14 15.05
CA VAL A 168 -29.34 -3.43 14.37
C VAL A 168 -29.89 -4.55 15.25
N GLU A 169 -29.58 -4.54 16.54
CA GLU A 169 -30.11 -5.50 17.51
C GLU A 169 -31.65 -5.48 17.55
N ALA A 170 -32.26 -4.29 17.61
CA ALA A 170 -33.71 -4.14 17.55
C ALA A 170 -34.30 -4.70 16.23
N ALA A 171 -33.64 -4.48 15.09
CA ALA A 171 -34.09 -5.03 13.81
C ALA A 171 -34.01 -6.56 13.78
N GLU A 172 -32.96 -7.15 14.37
CA GLU A 172 -32.81 -8.60 14.51
C GLU A 172 -33.90 -9.20 15.40
N LEU A 173 -34.21 -8.55 16.54
CA LEU A 173 -35.30 -8.96 17.45
C LEU A 173 -36.68 -8.88 16.78
N MET A 174 -36.88 -7.94 15.86
CA MET A 174 -38.10 -7.83 15.05
C MET A 174 -38.15 -8.83 13.87
N GLY A 175 -37.17 -9.74 13.75
CA GLY A 175 -37.15 -10.79 12.73
C GLY A 175 -36.65 -10.35 11.36
N ALA A 176 -35.93 -9.22 11.26
CA ALA A 176 -35.35 -8.78 9.99
C ALA A 176 -34.30 -9.79 9.48
N SER A 177 -34.37 -10.14 8.20
CA SER A 177 -33.38 -11.04 7.61
C SER A 177 -32.00 -10.39 7.53
N ARG A 178 -30.93 -11.19 7.66
CA ARG A 178 -29.54 -10.73 7.58
C ARG A 178 -29.26 -9.94 6.31
N TRP A 179 -29.80 -10.38 5.17
CA TRP A 179 -29.63 -9.70 3.89
C TRP A 179 -30.31 -8.32 3.83
N TRP A 180 -31.44 -8.18 4.52
CA TRP A 180 -32.11 -6.89 4.65
C TRP A 180 -31.30 -5.93 5.54
N ILE A 181 -30.80 -6.42 6.68
CA ILE A 181 -29.93 -5.65 7.59
C ILE A 181 -28.68 -5.18 6.83
N LEU A 182 -28.03 -6.07 6.08
CA LEU A 182 -26.83 -5.75 5.32
C LEU A 182 -27.07 -4.62 4.29
N ARG A 183 -28.13 -4.72 3.49
CA ARG A 183 -28.42 -3.73 2.44
C ARG A 183 -28.91 -2.40 3.01
N VAL A 184 -29.73 -2.42 4.05
CA VAL A 184 -30.39 -1.21 4.59
C VAL A 184 -29.51 -0.51 5.63
N HIS A 185 -28.92 -1.27 6.56
CA HIS A 185 -28.23 -0.71 7.72
C HIS A 185 -26.70 -0.69 7.58
N VAL A 186 -26.11 -1.66 6.87
CA VAL A 186 -24.65 -1.84 6.85
C VAL A 186 -23.98 -1.16 5.66
N TRP A 187 -24.46 -1.40 4.44
CA TRP A 187 -23.79 -0.94 3.21
C TRP A 187 -23.47 0.56 3.22
N GLY A 188 -24.47 1.42 3.46
CA GLY A 188 -24.29 2.87 3.46
C GLY A 188 -23.33 3.40 4.53
N LYS A 189 -23.10 2.65 5.62
CA LYS A 189 -22.20 3.06 6.71
C LYS A 189 -20.77 2.57 6.51
N ILE A 190 -20.57 1.46 5.79
CA ILE A 190 -19.23 0.93 5.46
C ILE A 190 -18.63 1.64 4.24
N LEU A 191 -19.46 2.13 3.32
CA LEU A 191 -19.04 2.80 2.08
C LEU A 191 -17.96 3.89 2.26
N PRO A 192 -18.09 4.85 3.21
CA PRO A 192 -17.08 5.88 3.41
C PRO A 192 -15.72 5.28 3.80
N THR A 193 -15.72 4.28 4.68
CA THR A 193 -14.50 3.58 5.11
C THR A 193 -13.85 2.86 3.93
N VAL A 194 -14.64 2.10 3.16
CA VAL A 194 -14.14 1.40 1.97
C VAL A 194 -13.60 2.40 0.94
N ALA A 195 -14.24 3.55 0.74
CA ALA A 195 -13.78 4.56 -0.21
C ALA A 195 -12.41 5.14 0.16
N VAL A 196 -12.19 5.48 1.44
CA VAL A 196 -10.88 5.95 1.94
C VAL A 196 -9.82 4.87 1.74
N THR A 197 -10.14 3.64 2.15
CA THR A 197 -9.26 2.48 1.98
C THR A 197 -8.93 2.24 0.50
N THR A 198 -9.89 2.43 -0.39
CA THR A 198 -9.71 2.26 -1.84
C THR A 198 -8.75 3.30 -2.41
N ALA A 199 -8.91 4.57 -2.08
CA ALA A 199 -7.99 5.61 -2.53
C ALA A 199 -6.54 5.32 -2.11
N GLN A 200 -6.34 4.92 -0.86
CA GLN A 200 -5.02 4.55 -0.35
C GLN A 200 -4.47 3.27 -1.00
N ALA A 201 -5.32 2.26 -1.20
CA ALA A 201 -4.92 0.99 -1.82
C ALA A 201 -4.56 1.16 -3.30
N VAL A 202 -5.25 2.01 -4.06
CA VAL A 202 -4.90 2.28 -5.47
C VAL A 202 -3.52 2.94 -5.56
N GLY A 203 -3.19 3.86 -4.65
CA GLY A 203 -1.87 4.48 -4.61
C GLY A 203 -0.75 3.46 -4.34
N GLN A 204 -0.97 2.57 -3.36
CA GLN A 204 -0.03 1.48 -3.06
C GLN A 204 0.05 0.47 -4.22
N ALA A 205 -1.08 0.11 -4.82
CA ALA A 205 -1.11 -0.79 -5.97
C ALA A 205 -0.32 -0.21 -7.13
N LEU A 206 -0.46 1.08 -7.42
CA LEU A 206 0.24 1.73 -8.51
C LEU A 206 1.77 1.70 -8.32
N LEU A 207 2.27 1.96 -7.11
CA LEU A 207 3.69 1.80 -6.78
C LEU A 207 4.16 0.37 -7.02
N VAL A 208 3.39 -0.60 -6.53
CA VAL A 208 3.70 -2.02 -6.66
C VAL A 208 3.70 -2.47 -8.13
N VAL A 209 2.71 -2.06 -8.91
CA VAL A 209 2.62 -2.36 -10.35
C VAL A 209 3.81 -1.76 -11.09
N ALA A 210 4.21 -0.53 -10.74
CA ALA A 210 5.41 0.09 -11.28
C ALA A 210 6.67 -0.72 -10.89
N SER A 211 6.79 -1.20 -9.65
CA SER A 211 7.90 -2.05 -9.22
C SER A 211 7.93 -3.41 -9.93
N LEU A 212 6.78 -4.04 -10.16
CA LEU A 212 6.71 -5.33 -10.87
C LEU A 212 7.10 -5.16 -12.34
N THR A 213 6.53 -4.17 -13.03
CA THR A 213 6.87 -3.87 -14.43
C THR A 213 8.31 -3.41 -14.57
N PHE A 214 8.85 -2.75 -13.55
CA PHE A 214 10.28 -2.43 -13.46
C PHE A 214 11.16 -3.69 -13.38
N LEU A 215 10.73 -4.71 -12.64
CA LEU A 215 11.38 -6.03 -12.57
C LEU A 215 11.12 -6.91 -13.81
N GLY A 216 10.45 -6.39 -14.84
CA GLY A 216 10.09 -7.14 -16.05
C GLY A 216 8.88 -8.07 -15.89
N LEU A 217 8.15 -7.97 -14.77
CA LEU A 217 6.98 -8.80 -14.46
C LEU A 217 5.70 -8.02 -14.75
N GLY A 218 4.82 -8.58 -15.59
CA GLY A 218 3.56 -7.94 -15.97
C GLY A 218 3.52 -7.55 -17.45
N VAL A 219 3.26 -6.27 -17.75
CA VAL A 219 3.15 -5.81 -19.15
C VAL A 219 4.48 -5.94 -19.86
N GLN A 220 4.51 -6.78 -20.89
CA GLN A 220 5.70 -6.98 -21.69
C GLN A 220 5.84 -5.89 -22.77
N PRO A 221 7.09 -5.52 -23.13
CA PRO A 221 7.35 -4.73 -24.33
C PRO A 221 6.65 -5.37 -25.55
N PRO A 222 6.17 -4.57 -26.53
CA PRO A 222 6.53 -3.17 -26.78
C PRO A 222 5.66 -2.12 -26.05
N ALA A 223 4.57 -2.54 -25.39
CA ALA A 223 3.61 -1.65 -24.78
C ALA A 223 4.22 -0.82 -23.63
N PRO A 224 4.04 0.52 -23.62
CA PRO A 224 4.61 1.37 -22.57
C PRO A 224 3.83 1.23 -21.25
N THR A 225 4.57 1.29 -20.15
CA THR A 225 4.06 1.49 -18.78
C THR A 225 5.01 2.42 -18.05
N TRP A 226 4.54 3.14 -17.02
CA TRP A 226 5.42 4.03 -16.25
C TRP A 226 6.58 3.30 -15.59
N GLY A 227 6.35 2.11 -15.00
CA GLY A 227 7.41 1.30 -14.40
C GLY A 227 8.39 0.73 -15.42
N GLY A 228 7.90 0.28 -16.57
CA GLY A 228 8.75 -0.21 -17.66
C GLY A 228 9.61 0.88 -18.30
N MET A 229 9.08 2.10 -18.47
CA MET A 229 9.84 3.26 -18.93
C MET A 229 10.94 3.61 -17.93
N LEU A 230 10.60 3.68 -16.64
CA LEU A 230 11.57 3.95 -15.58
C LEU A 230 12.71 2.92 -15.59
N ALA A 231 12.41 1.63 -15.77
CA ALA A 231 13.41 0.58 -15.83
C ALA A 231 14.36 0.72 -17.02
N SER A 232 13.83 1.02 -18.21
CA SER A 232 14.69 1.22 -19.38
C SER A 232 15.60 2.43 -19.23
N ASP A 233 15.10 3.52 -18.65
CA ASP A 233 15.84 4.78 -18.57
C ASP A 233 17.02 4.70 -17.58
N LEU A 234 16.95 3.83 -16.56
CA LEU A 234 18.05 3.64 -15.61
C LEU A 234 19.34 3.12 -16.26
N ALA A 235 19.23 2.33 -17.34
CA ALA A 235 20.41 1.84 -18.07
C ALA A 235 21.16 2.95 -18.82
N TYR A 236 20.52 4.11 -19.03
CA TYR A 236 21.04 5.22 -19.83
C TYR A 236 21.23 6.51 -18.99
N LEU A 237 21.30 6.38 -17.66
CA LEU A 237 21.48 7.51 -16.73
C LEU A 237 22.69 8.41 -17.05
N SER A 238 23.77 7.83 -17.57
CA SER A 238 24.97 8.59 -17.96
C SER A 238 24.74 9.49 -19.18
N GLN A 239 23.74 9.15 -20.02
CA GLN A 239 23.43 9.84 -21.27
C GLN A 239 22.22 10.78 -21.10
N GLN A 240 21.20 10.34 -20.38
CA GLN A 240 19.96 11.08 -20.11
C GLN A 240 19.60 11.04 -18.63
N PRO A 241 20.27 11.83 -17.75
CA PRO A 241 20.03 11.79 -16.31
C PRO A 241 18.61 12.24 -15.89
N TRP A 242 17.89 12.97 -16.74
CA TRP A 242 16.53 13.42 -16.47
C TRP A 242 15.44 12.42 -16.89
N ALA A 243 15.74 11.45 -17.77
CA ALA A 243 14.73 10.57 -18.35
C ALA A 243 13.93 9.79 -17.29
N PRO A 244 14.55 9.14 -16.28
CA PRO A 244 13.82 8.42 -15.24
C PRO A 244 12.90 9.31 -14.38
N LEU A 245 13.21 10.61 -14.25
CA LEU A 245 12.41 11.53 -13.44
C LEU A 245 11.01 11.74 -14.02
N ILE A 246 10.84 11.56 -15.33
CA ILE A 246 9.57 11.79 -16.03
C ILE A 246 8.51 10.75 -15.62
N PRO A 247 8.70 9.43 -15.84
CA PRO A 247 7.75 8.43 -15.36
C PRO A 247 7.68 8.39 -13.82
N GLY A 248 8.79 8.67 -13.13
CA GLY A 248 8.82 8.78 -11.67
C GLY A 248 7.90 9.89 -11.14
N ALA A 249 7.91 11.07 -11.77
CA ALA A 249 7.04 12.19 -11.41
C ALA A 249 5.57 11.87 -11.68
N ALA A 250 5.24 11.18 -12.79
CA ALA A 250 3.87 10.74 -13.07
C ALA A 250 3.33 9.81 -11.97
N ILE A 251 4.14 8.84 -11.53
CA ILE A 251 3.80 7.96 -10.40
C ILE A 251 3.64 8.79 -9.11
N MET A 252 4.62 9.63 -8.77
CA MET A 252 4.63 10.42 -7.54
C MET A 252 3.42 11.35 -7.44
N LEU A 253 3.09 12.07 -8.51
CA LEU A 253 1.94 12.98 -8.56
C LEU A 253 0.62 12.22 -8.40
N THR A 254 0.49 11.07 -9.06
CA THR A 254 -0.73 10.24 -9.00
C THR A 254 -0.92 9.65 -7.61
N VAL A 255 0.13 9.05 -7.03
CA VAL A 255 0.09 8.47 -5.68
C VAL A 255 -0.14 9.56 -4.62
N GLY A 256 0.56 10.70 -4.74
CA GLY A 256 0.38 11.85 -3.86
C GLY A 256 -1.06 12.37 -3.90
N ALA A 257 -1.66 12.51 -5.08
CA ALA A 257 -3.05 12.93 -5.22
C ALA A 257 -4.04 11.91 -4.62
N LEU A 258 -3.81 10.60 -4.80
CA LEU A 258 -4.62 9.55 -4.17
C LEU A 258 -4.56 9.60 -2.64
N ASN A 259 -3.38 9.79 -2.06
CA ASN A 259 -3.20 9.90 -0.61
C ASN A 259 -3.89 11.16 -0.05
N ILE A 260 -3.69 12.32 -0.69
CA ILE A 260 -4.37 13.56 -0.29
C ILE A 260 -5.90 13.41 -0.38
N LEU A 261 -6.40 12.72 -1.41
CA LEU A 261 -7.83 12.45 -1.54
C LEU A 261 -8.33 11.53 -0.42
N ALA A 262 -7.59 10.48 -0.07
CA ALA A 262 -7.93 9.57 1.02
C ALA A 262 -8.05 10.32 2.35
N ASP A 263 -7.07 11.17 2.66
CA ASP A 263 -7.06 12.00 3.87
C ASP A 263 -8.22 13.00 3.89
N ALA A 264 -8.47 13.69 2.78
CA ALA A 264 -9.59 14.62 2.68
C ALA A 264 -10.96 13.95 2.89
N VAL A 265 -11.14 12.73 2.37
CA VAL A 265 -12.37 11.95 2.59
C VAL A 265 -12.46 11.53 4.06
N ARG A 266 -11.35 11.08 4.67
CA ARG A 266 -11.28 10.68 6.08
C ARG A 266 -11.66 11.83 7.03
N ASP A 267 -11.11 13.01 6.82
CA ASP A 267 -11.34 14.20 7.65
C ASP A 267 -12.78 14.70 7.56
N SER A 268 -13.38 14.61 6.37
CA SER A 268 -14.77 14.99 6.14
C SER A 268 -15.78 14.05 6.80
N GLY A 269 -15.39 12.80 7.06
CA GLY A 269 -16.19 11.80 7.76
C GLY A 269 -16.12 11.92 9.28
N GLY A 270 -14.95 12.24 9.85
CA GLY A 270 -14.73 12.29 11.31
C GLY A 270 -15.42 13.44 12.05
N THR A 271 -15.61 14.60 11.41
CA THR A 271 -16.14 15.81 12.07
C THR A 271 -17.65 15.82 12.30
N ALA A 272 -18.40 14.83 11.81
CA ALA A 272 -19.85 14.74 12.02
C ALA A 272 -20.22 14.07 13.36
N ALA A 273 -19.35 13.24 13.92
CA ALA A 273 -19.63 12.49 15.15
C ALA A 273 -19.09 13.15 16.42
N ASP A 274 -18.08 14.03 16.33
CA ASP A 274 -17.29 14.46 17.49
C ASP A 274 -17.31 15.98 17.76
N ARG A 275 -18.45 16.64 17.54
CA ARG A 275 -18.67 17.93 18.21
C ARG A 275 -19.44 17.67 19.49
N PRO A 276 -18.79 17.63 20.67
CA PRO A 276 -19.52 17.87 21.90
C PRO A 276 -20.26 19.18 21.69
N ARG A 277 -21.60 19.13 21.72
CA ARG A 277 -22.42 20.34 21.81
C ARG A 277 -21.84 21.10 22.99
N ARG A 278 -21.11 22.19 22.72
CA ARG A 278 -20.73 23.13 23.75
C ARG A 278 -22.03 23.72 24.26
N THR A 279 -22.63 23.04 25.23
CA THR A 279 -23.71 23.59 26.04
C THR A 279 -23.12 24.86 26.62
N PRO A 280 -23.67 26.04 26.34
CA PRO A 280 -23.24 27.27 26.99
C PRO A 280 -23.70 27.19 28.45
N LEU A 281 -22.98 26.41 29.26
CA LEU A 281 -23.14 26.43 30.69
C LEU A 281 -22.51 27.73 31.19
N LEU A 282 -23.31 28.46 31.96
CA LEU A 282 -22.96 29.59 32.84
C LEU A 282 -22.85 30.97 32.18
N ARG A 283 -24.03 31.52 31.85
CA ARG A 283 -24.26 32.96 31.98
C ARG A 283 -25.63 33.27 32.60
N ALA A 284 -25.92 32.66 33.73
CA ALA A 284 -27.09 32.98 34.55
C ALA A 284 -26.79 32.83 36.04
N ARG A 285 -25.80 33.58 36.54
CA ARG A 285 -25.67 33.84 37.99
C ARG A 285 -24.88 35.12 38.30
N ARG A 286 -25.19 36.20 37.59
CA ARG A 286 -24.72 37.55 37.93
C ARG A 286 -25.93 38.36 38.38
N GLY A 287 -26.37 38.16 39.62
CA GLY A 287 -27.60 38.78 40.12
C GLY A 287 -28.00 38.52 41.57
N GLN A 288 -27.12 38.02 42.44
CA GLN A 288 -27.37 38.03 43.88
C GLN A 288 -26.22 38.75 44.59
N ARG A 289 -26.41 40.06 44.74
CA ARG A 289 -25.72 40.86 45.76
C ARG A 289 -26.28 40.41 47.11
N VAL A 290 -25.47 39.74 47.92
CA VAL A 290 -25.71 39.65 49.36
C VAL A 290 -25.16 40.94 49.97
N ALA A 291 -26.02 41.73 50.59
CA ALA A 291 -25.65 42.94 51.33
C ALA A 291 -24.96 42.55 52.67
N PRO A 292 -24.01 43.35 53.17
CA PRO A 292 -23.41 43.12 54.48
C PRO A 292 -24.32 43.71 55.57
N ALA A 293 -24.79 42.86 56.49
CA ALA A 293 -25.46 43.30 57.71
C ALA A 293 -24.47 43.21 58.89
N ALA A 294 -24.43 44.28 59.66
CA ALA A 294 -23.44 44.63 60.66
C ALA A 294 -23.39 43.70 61.88
N ALA A 295 -22.21 43.63 62.49
CA ALA A 295 -21.96 43.06 63.80
C ALA A 295 -22.60 43.89 64.93
N PRO A 296 -23.03 43.25 66.03
CA PRO A 296 -23.00 43.85 67.34
C PRO A 296 -21.96 43.19 68.26
N THR A 297 -21.29 44.07 68.98
CA THR A 297 -20.36 43.91 70.09
C THR A 297 -20.94 43.14 71.29
N GLY A 298 -20.08 42.48 72.08
CA GLY A 298 -20.41 41.76 73.35
C GLY A 298 -20.93 42.68 74.49
N PRO A 299 -21.01 42.25 75.78
CA PRO A 299 -20.07 41.34 76.49
C PRO A 299 -20.71 40.36 77.52
N GLY A 300 -19.89 39.51 78.16
CA GLY A 300 -20.06 39.19 79.60
C GLY A 300 -20.38 37.74 80.04
N ALA A 301 -19.34 37.05 80.50
CA ALA A 301 -19.20 36.31 81.78
C ALA A 301 -20.08 35.08 82.17
N ALA A 302 -19.34 34.03 82.57
CA ALA A 302 -19.47 33.20 83.79
C ALA A 302 -19.91 31.72 83.68
N ALA A 303 -18.91 30.85 83.89
CA ALA A 303 -18.80 29.80 84.93
C ALA A 303 -19.46 28.40 84.79
N GLY A 304 -18.58 27.39 84.93
CA GLY A 304 -18.81 26.03 85.50
C GLY A 304 -19.30 24.96 84.52
N THR A 305 -18.91 23.67 84.54
CA THR A 305 -17.98 22.86 85.35
C THR A 305 -17.85 21.51 84.61
N SER A 306 -16.67 20.86 84.62
CA SER A 306 -16.41 19.49 84.11
C SER A 306 -17.15 18.41 84.92
N PRO A 307 -17.30 17.15 84.45
CA PRO A 307 -16.27 16.09 84.57
C PRO A 307 -16.21 15.08 83.39
N GLN A 308 -15.04 14.66 82.88
CA GLN A 308 -14.18 13.52 83.28
C GLN A 308 -14.31 12.29 82.36
N ALA A 309 -13.19 11.89 81.75
CA ALA A 309 -12.98 10.62 81.04
C ALA A 309 -11.60 10.06 81.44
N PRO A 310 -11.43 8.74 81.68
CA PRO A 310 -10.11 8.17 81.92
C PRO A 310 -9.57 7.38 80.71
N ALA A 311 -8.27 7.52 80.48
CA ALA A 311 -7.42 6.62 79.68
C ALA A 311 -6.84 5.52 80.57
N PRO A 312 -6.28 4.45 79.97
CA PRO A 312 -5.03 3.90 80.52
C PRO A 312 -3.99 3.51 79.46
N ASP A 313 -2.82 4.10 79.62
CA ASP A 313 -1.49 3.52 79.94
C ASP A 313 -0.82 2.37 79.15
N SER A 314 0.50 2.49 79.22
CA SER A 314 1.63 1.88 78.53
C SER A 314 2.23 0.65 79.24
N ALA A 315 2.94 -0.21 78.50
CA ALA A 315 4.12 -1.01 78.91
C ALA A 315 4.46 -2.05 77.82
N ARG A 316 5.68 -2.52 77.53
CA ARG A 316 7.09 -2.23 77.85
C ARG A 316 7.92 -3.20 76.96
N SER A 317 9.08 -2.77 76.47
CA SER A 317 10.16 -3.66 75.99
C SER A 317 10.89 -4.36 77.15
N PRO A 318 11.78 -5.33 76.85
CA PRO A 318 13.18 -5.14 77.27
C PRO A 318 14.26 -5.68 76.30
N GLY A 319 15.45 -5.05 76.26
CA GLY A 319 16.75 -5.62 75.83
C GLY A 319 17.51 -6.24 77.03
N PRO A 320 18.87 -6.33 77.13
CA PRO A 320 19.96 -5.86 76.21
C PRO A 320 21.29 -6.74 76.16
N ARG A 321 22.34 -6.19 75.48
CA ARG A 321 23.84 -6.42 75.54
C ARG A 321 24.47 -7.42 74.53
N GLY A 322 25.62 -7.18 73.85
CA GLY A 322 26.57 -6.05 73.76
C GLY A 322 27.82 -6.35 72.86
N ARG A 323 28.57 -5.27 72.52
CA ARG A 323 30.02 -5.09 72.19
C ARG A 323 30.69 -5.51 70.85
N GLU A 324 31.34 -4.48 70.23
CA GLU A 324 32.73 -4.38 69.66
C GLU A 324 33.15 -5.34 68.50
N ASP A 325 33.91 -5.02 67.44
CA ASP A 325 34.68 -3.85 66.98
C ASP A 325 35.15 -4.05 65.49
N GLN A 326 35.49 -2.95 64.80
CA GLN A 326 36.50 -2.76 63.73
C GLN A 326 36.42 -3.38 62.29
N GLY A 327 36.61 -2.51 61.27
CA GLY A 327 37.51 -2.79 60.12
C GLY A 327 37.12 -2.33 58.69
N GLY A 328 37.58 -1.13 58.28
CA GLY A 328 38.12 -0.75 56.94
C GLY A 328 37.25 -0.87 55.67
N SER A 329 36.78 0.23 55.05
CA SER A 329 37.44 1.08 54.02
C SER A 329 37.55 0.45 52.61
N VAL A 330 36.71 0.83 51.63
CA VAL A 330 36.83 1.94 50.65
C VAL A 330 37.36 1.48 49.27
N VAL A 331 36.67 1.99 48.24
CA VAL A 331 36.83 1.90 46.77
C VAL A 331 38.26 2.23 46.28
N PRO A 332 38.66 1.96 45.01
CA PRO A 332 38.43 2.99 43.97
C PRO A 332 38.24 2.49 42.52
N GLU A 333 37.97 3.50 41.70
CA GLU A 333 37.64 3.58 40.27
C GLU A 333 38.89 3.90 39.41
N GLY A 334 38.88 3.51 38.13
CA GLY A 334 39.47 4.34 37.05
C GLY A 334 40.74 3.87 36.31
N ALA A 335 40.54 3.54 35.02
CA ALA A 335 41.34 3.88 33.81
C ALA A 335 42.80 3.38 33.61
N ARG A 336 43.08 2.80 32.43
CA ARG A 336 43.87 3.39 31.32
C ARG A 336 44.22 2.41 30.17
N VAL A 337 44.39 3.02 29.00
CA VAL A 337 44.85 2.54 27.70
C VAL A 337 46.39 2.44 27.66
N ALA A 338 46.97 1.48 26.91
CA ALA A 338 48.15 1.65 26.02
C ALA A 338 48.55 0.34 25.31
N GLU A 339 49.17 0.52 24.14
CA GLU A 339 49.49 -0.38 23.03
C GLU A 339 50.61 -1.42 23.23
N SER A 340 50.64 -2.44 22.36
CA SER A 340 51.69 -2.67 21.32
C SER A 340 52.08 -4.14 21.17
N GLY A 341 52.20 -4.62 19.93
CA GLY A 341 53.09 -5.75 19.61
C GLY A 341 52.76 -6.64 18.40
N SER A 342 53.19 -6.19 17.21
CA SER A 342 53.83 -6.97 16.12
C SER A 342 53.07 -8.01 15.27
N LEU A 343 53.06 -7.74 13.96
CA LEU A 343 52.91 -8.67 12.81
C LEU A 343 54.14 -9.60 12.66
N PRO A 344 54.03 -10.68 11.85
CA PRO A 344 54.74 -10.63 10.56
C PRO A 344 53.98 -11.22 9.35
N SER A 345 54.60 -10.96 8.20
CA SER A 345 54.25 -11.18 6.79
C SER A 345 54.39 -12.60 6.24
N GLY A 346 53.79 -12.83 5.06
CA GLY A 346 54.07 -13.92 4.10
C GLY A 346 52.84 -14.80 3.90
N GLY A 347 52.40 -15.23 2.72
CA GLY A 347 52.92 -15.23 1.36
C GLY A 347 52.08 -16.27 0.59
N GLU A 348 51.70 -15.95 -0.64
CA GLU A 348 51.37 -16.84 -1.78
C GLU A 348 50.55 -18.14 -1.57
N ALA A 349 49.41 -18.24 -2.26
CA ALA A 349 49.01 -19.48 -2.95
C ALA A 349 47.93 -19.18 -4.01
N SER A 350 48.39 -18.95 -5.23
CA SER A 350 47.65 -19.09 -6.48
C SER A 350 47.37 -20.59 -6.73
N VAL A 351 46.11 -20.97 -6.91
CA VAL A 351 45.73 -22.30 -7.41
C VAL A 351 45.42 -22.18 -8.89
N SER A 352 46.44 -22.53 -9.69
CA SER A 352 46.35 -22.86 -11.11
C SER A 352 45.81 -24.29 -11.23
N VAL A 353 44.63 -24.46 -11.82
CA VAL A 353 44.15 -25.77 -12.30
C VAL A 353 44.65 -25.94 -13.73
N GLY A 354 45.50 -26.93 -13.91
CA GLY A 354 46.18 -27.23 -15.16
C GLY A 354 45.32 -27.94 -16.19
N ASP A 355 45.71 -27.70 -17.45
CA ASP A 355 45.39 -28.45 -18.65
C ASP A 355 45.70 -29.95 -18.50
N GLY A 356 44.79 -30.77 -19.02
CA GLY A 356 44.97 -32.18 -19.31
C GLY A 356 44.68 -32.43 -20.78
N ASP A 357 45.76 -32.52 -21.54
CA ASP A 357 45.87 -32.86 -22.95
C ASP A 357 45.55 -34.34 -23.24
N GLY A 358 45.14 -34.61 -24.50
CA GLY A 358 45.49 -35.86 -25.18
C GLY A 358 44.38 -36.89 -25.39
N GLY A 359 43.92 -37.03 -26.64
CA GLY A 359 43.26 -38.25 -27.09
C GLY A 359 42.44 -38.15 -28.37
N GLY A 360 43.07 -37.81 -29.49
CA GLY A 360 42.43 -37.78 -30.80
C GLY A 360 42.19 -39.15 -31.46
N VAL A 361 41.61 -39.04 -32.66
CA VAL A 361 41.46 -40.02 -33.76
C VAL A 361 40.15 -40.83 -33.77
N ARG A 362 39.20 -40.44 -34.64
CA ARG A 362 38.94 -41.10 -35.95
C ARG A 362 37.86 -40.35 -36.74
N GLU A 363 38.23 -39.88 -37.94
CA GLU A 363 37.29 -39.56 -39.02
C GLU A 363 36.55 -40.82 -39.49
N ARG A 364 35.27 -40.67 -39.89
CA ARG A 364 34.78 -40.96 -41.25
C ARG A 364 33.26 -40.84 -41.33
N GLY A 365 32.80 -39.90 -42.16
CA GLY A 365 31.80 -40.10 -43.20
C GLY A 365 30.35 -40.41 -42.80
N GLY A 366 29.43 -39.63 -43.37
CA GLY A 366 28.08 -40.12 -43.66
C GLY A 366 26.97 -39.23 -43.11
N VAL A 367 26.52 -38.29 -43.93
CA VAL A 367 25.19 -37.71 -43.83
C VAL A 367 24.18 -38.80 -44.22
N SER A 368 23.20 -39.09 -43.36
CA SER A 368 21.96 -39.75 -43.77
C SER A 368 20.77 -39.16 -43.02
N TYR A 369 19.82 -38.63 -43.78
CA TYR A 369 18.45 -38.37 -43.35
C TYR A 369 17.64 -39.66 -43.53
N ASP A 370 16.63 -39.87 -42.67
CA ASP A 370 15.55 -40.84 -42.86
C ASP A 370 14.26 -40.17 -42.34
N GLU A 371 13.57 -39.44 -43.22
CA GLU A 371 12.31 -39.82 -43.87
C GLU A 371 11.23 -40.39 -42.94
N ALA A 372 10.29 -39.51 -42.61
CA ALA A 372 8.98 -39.85 -42.09
C ALA A 372 8.18 -40.62 -43.17
N GLY A 373 7.57 -41.72 -42.73
CA GLY A 373 6.76 -42.61 -43.54
C GLY A 373 5.56 -41.95 -44.23
N ALA A 374 5.37 -42.40 -45.46
CA ALA A 374 4.29 -42.10 -46.38
C ALA A 374 2.91 -42.58 -45.92
N VAL A 375 1.86 -41.84 -46.30
CA VAL A 375 0.66 -42.36 -47.00
C VAL A 375 0.10 -41.26 -47.94
N PRO A 376 -0.08 -41.51 -49.25
CA PRO A 376 -0.79 -40.64 -50.21
C PRO A 376 -2.20 -41.20 -50.57
N VAL A 377 -2.85 -40.55 -51.56
CA VAL A 377 -4.10 -40.89 -52.31
C VAL A 377 -5.26 -39.92 -51.99
N GLY A 378 -5.90 -39.19 -52.91
CA GLY A 378 -5.85 -39.05 -54.39
C GLY A 378 -6.44 -37.67 -54.78
N GLY A 379 -6.07 -37.06 -55.92
CA GLY A 379 -6.79 -37.15 -57.22
C GLY A 379 -8.10 -36.34 -57.17
N GLU A 380 -8.41 -35.32 -57.97
CA GLU A 380 -8.11 -35.03 -59.38
C GLU A 380 -8.33 -33.54 -59.72
N GLN A 381 -7.50 -33.03 -60.65
CA GLN A 381 -7.78 -32.17 -61.81
C GLN A 381 -8.54 -30.83 -61.66
N ARG A 382 -7.85 -29.71 -62.01
CA ARG A 382 -8.01 -28.88 -63.24
C ARG A 382 -9.33 -28.10 -63.30
N ALA A 383 -9.45 -26.89 -63.82
CA ALA A 383 -8.58 -25.83 -64.31
C ALA A 383 -9.60 -24.79 -64.81
N GLU A 384 -9.68 -23.59 -64.24
CA GLU A 384 -10.44 -22.50 -64.88
C GLU A 384 -9.92 -21.15 -64.40
N VAL A 385 -8.92 -20.64 -65.13
CA VAL A 385 -8.51 -19.24 -65.06
C VAL A 385 -8.36 -18.77 -66.50
N GLU A 386 -9.41 -18.16 -67.03
CA GLU A 386 -9.32 -17.36 -68.24
C GLU A 386 -10.11 -16.05 -68.06
N ARG A 387 -9.49 -14.96 -68.51
CA ARG A 387 -10.00 -13.61 -68.82
C ARG A 387 -10.13 -12.60 -67.69
N HIS A 388 -9.13 -11.73 -67.61
CA HIS A 388 -9.15 -10.33 -68.08
C HIS A 388 -7.68 -9.85 -67.92
N VAL A 389 -6.96 -9.39 -68.94
CA VAL A 389 -6.95 -7.99 -69.41
C VAL A 389 -6.14 -7.94 -70.71
N SER A 390 -6.70 -7.23 -71.69
CA SER A 390 -6.10 -6.82 -72.96
C SER A 390 -5.11 -5.68 -72.74
N THR A 391 -3.88 -5.78 -73.26
CA THR A 391 -3.11 -4.64 -73.84
C THR A 391 -1.98 -5.20 -74.71
N GLY A 392 -1.91 -4.80 -75.98
CA GLY A 392 -0.74 -4.99 -76.86
C GLY A 392 -1.01 -5.85 -78.08
#